data_AF-A0A016BXU0-F1
#
_entry.id   AF-A0A016BXU0-F1
#
_cell.length_a   1.000
_cell.length_b   1.000
_cell.length_c   1.000
_cell.angle_alpha   90.00
_cell.angle_beta   90.00
_cell.angle_gamma   90.00
#
_symmetry.space_group_name_H-M   'P 1'
#
loop_
_entity.id
_entity.type
_entity.pdbx_description
1 polymer ?
#
loop_
_entity_poly.entity_id
_entity_poly.type
_entity_poly.pdbx_seq_one_letter_code
_entity_poly.pdbx_strand_id
1 'polypeptide(L)'
;MIEKVFKVGDTITIKRTSQAGTGYRYALVRLTGGVALVEELSEDADTPGGTSVQSFIFRFLQPGQVEIQFAYYRDSEEVLYEDVFSYEVITSEKANPIIGGWGEFKPLTDQEKEIFRTCMTLKGVDYTPLLVAKQLASGYNYRFICMTELLIREPKYGFAKVTIYAPLRGEPILESIIEC
;
A
#
# COMPACT_ATOMS: atom_id res chain seq x y z
N MET A 1 12.47 -10.91 2.61
CA MET A 1 12.22 -9.90 1.57
C MET A 1 11.75 -8.66 2.31
N ILE A 2 12.60 -7.63 2.44
CA ILE A 2 12.27 -6.44 3.24
C ILE A 2 11.35 -5.56 2.40
N GLU A 3 10.15 -5.26 2.89
CA GLU A 3 9.24 -4.30 2.24
C GLU A 3 9.95 -2.96 2.13
N LYS A 4 10.11 -2.47 0.90
CA LYS A 4 10.72 -1.15 0.60
C LYS A 4 9.66 -0.07 0.36
N VAL A 5 8.38 -0.42 0.40
CA VAL A 5 7.26 0.48 0.10
C VAL A 5 6.33 0.53 1.31
N PHE A 6 6.05 1.73 1.80
CA PHE A 6 5.22 2.01 2.98
C PHE A 6 4.11 2.99 2.65
N LYS A 7 3.04 3.04 3.45
CA LYS A 7 2.00 4.06 3.34
C LYS A 7 2.23 5.19 4.35
N VAL A 8 1.73 6.38 4.01
CA VAL A 8 1.63 7.47 5.00
C VAL A 8 0.80 7.00 6.20
N GLY A 9 1.35 7.18 7.40
CA GLY A 9 0.80 6.69 8.66
C GLY A 9 1.44 5.40 9.16
N ASP A 10 2.08 4.63 8.28
CA ASP A 10 2.75 3.39 8.66
C ASP A 10 3.96 3.67 9.57
N THR A 11 4.31 2.66 10.35
CA THR A 11 5.48 2.68 11.22
C THR A 11 6.41 1.53 10.92
N ILE A 12 7.71 1.79 10.97
CA ILE A 12 8.75 0.77 10.86
C ILE A 12 9.61 0.79 12.13
N THR A 13 9.94 -0.40 12.63
CA THR A 13 10.92 -0.56 13.71
C THR A 13 12.20 -1.13 13.14
N ILE A 14 13.29 -0.37 13.28
CA ILE A 14 14.63 -0.79 12.89
C ILE A 14 15.40 -1.12 14.16
N LYS A 15 15.82 -2.39 14.30
CA LYS A 15 16.61 -2.85 15.44
C LYS A 15 18.08 -2.94 15.07
N ARG A 16 18.94 -2.54 15.99
CA ARG A 16 20.38 -2.68 15.92
C ARG A 16 20.90 -3.32 17.19
N THR A 17 21.94 -4.11 17.02
CA THR A 17 22.47 -4.94 18.08
C THR A 17 23.94 -4.57 18.30
N SER A 18 24.29 -4.27 19.55
CA SER A 18 25.64 -3.95 20.00
C SER A 18 26.01 -4.82 21.21
N GLN A 19 27.25 -4.71 21.66
CA GLN A 19 27.71 -5.42 22.86
C GLN A 19 27.75 -4.46 24.04
N ALA A 20 27.06 -4.81 25.12
CA ALA A 20 27.02 -4.02 26.34
C ALA A 20 28.44 -3.84 26.92
N GLY A 21 28.73 -2.64 27.43
CA GLY A 21 30.02 -2.33 28.07
C GLY A 21 31.18 -1.99 27.12
N THR A 22 31.00 -2.11 25.80
CA THR A 22 32.02 -1.71 24.82
C THR A 22 32.06 -0.19 24.55
N GLY A 23 30.98 0.52 24.90
CA GLY A 23 30.81 1.95 24.65
C GLY A 23 30.41 2.30 23.22
N TYR A 24 30.32 1.32 22.32
CA TYR A 24 29.81 1.55 20.98
C TYR A 24 28.28 1.60 20.98
N ARG A 25 27.73 2.50 20.16
CA ARG A 25 26.29 2.66 19.95
C ARG A 25 25.98 3.03 18.52
N TYR A 26 24.75 2.77 18.11
CA TYR A 26 24.20 3.26 16.86
C TYR A 26 23.59 4.65 17.09
N ALA A 27 23.89 5.59 16.20
CA ALA A 27 23.19 6.86 16.09
C ALA A 27 22.55 7.01 14.72
N LEU A 28 21.39 7.65 14.70
CA LEU A 28 20.75 8.12 13.48
C LEU A 28 21.51 9.33 12.94
N VAL A 29 22.16 9.19 11.78
CA VAL A 29 22.98 10.24 11.18
C VAL A 29 22.35 10.88 9.94
N ARG A 30 21.38 10.19 9.32
CA ARG A 30 20.59 10.72 8.20
C ARG A 30 19.14 10.33 8.37
N LEU A 31 18.27 11.34 8.33
CA LEU A 31 16.83 11.18 8.25
C LEU A 31 16.30 12.22 7.26
N THR A 32 15.96 11.78 6.05
CA THR A 32 15.48 12.67 4.98
C THR A 32 14.11 12.24 4.47
N GLY A 33 13.36 13.20 3.95
CA GLY A 33 12.00 13.01 3.47
C GLY A 33 10.94 13.17 4.56
N GLY A 34 9.74 12.65 4.28
CA GLY A 34 8.55 12.79 5.11
C GLY A 34 8.46 11.83 6.28
N VAL A 35 9.51 11.64 7.08
CA VAL A 35 9.57 10.62 8.15
C VAL A 35 9.99 11.25 9.48
N ALA A 36 9.44 10.75 10.58
CA ALA A 36 9.83 11.13 11.94
C ALA A 36 10.31 9.92 12.73
N LEU A 37 11.41 10.08 13.48
CA LEU A 37 11.76 9.19 14.57
C LEU A 37 10.78 9.46 15.73
N VAL A 38 9.96 8.48 16.06
CA VAL A 38 8.96 8.57 17.13
C VAL A 38 9.58 8.20 18.46
N GLU A 39 10.37 7.14 18.48
CA GLU A 39 10.90 6.58 19.71
C GLU A 39 12.24 5.86 19.47
N GLU A 40 13.13 5.97 20.44
CA GLU A 40 14.37 5.20 20.53
C GLU A 40 14.37 4.47 21.87
N LEU A 41 14.50 3.14 21.82
CA LEU A 41 14.53 2.27 22.99
C LEU A 41 15.88 1.54 23.02
N SER A 42 16.45 1.38 24.22
CA SER A 42 17.66 0.59 24.43
C SER A 42 17.38 -0.48 25.48
N GLU A 43 17.63 -1.73 25.14
CA GLU A 43 17.49 -2.88 26.02
C GLU A 43 18.84 -3.56 26.18
N ASP A 44 19.38 -3.56 27.40
CA ASP A 44 20.62 -4.25 27.73
C ASP A 44 20.32 -5.67 28.22
N ALA A 45 21.21 -6.62 27.88
CA ALA A 45 21.14 -7.96 28.46
C ALA A 45 21.41 -7.94 29.97
N ASP A 46 20.72 -8.82 30.71
CA ASP A 46 20.89 -9.01 32.16
C ASP A 46 22.30 -9.48 32.57
N THR A 47 23.13 -9.89 31.60
CA THR A 47 24.48 -10.40 31.85
C THR A 47 25.56 -9.41 31.38
N PRO A 48 26.63 -9.19 32.18
CA PRO A 48 27.78 -8.38 31.75
C PRO A 48 28.39 -8.88 30.44
N GLY A 49 28.60 -7.96 29.49
CA GLY A 49 29.09 -8.28 28.15
C GLY A 49 28.06 -8.95 27.25
N GLY A 50 26.80 -8.99 27.66
CA GLY A 50 25.70 -9.47 26.84
C GLY A 50 25.30 -8.49 25.74
N THR A 51 24.40 -8.96 24.90
CA THR A 51 23.91 -8.23 23.75
C THR A 51 22.98 -7.09 24.16
N SER A 52 23.26 -5.87 23.70
CA SER A 52 22.36 -4.72 23.81
C SER A 52 21.62 -4.51 22.49
N VAL A 53 20.34 -4.13 22.56
CA VAL A 53 19.49 -3.89 21.40
C VAL A 53 18.94 -2.47 21.44
N GLN A 54 19.29 -1.67 20.42
CA GLN A 54 18.69 -0.37 20.16
C GLN A 54 17.57 -0.51 19.12
N SER A 55 16.36 -0.09 19.47
CA SER A 55 15.20 -0.08 18.58
C SER A 55 14.82 1.35 18.22
N PHE A 56 14.77 1.65 16.93
CA PHE A 56 14.37 2.94 16.38
C PHE A 56 13.02 2.79 15.70
N ILE A 57 12.01 3.50 16.20
CA ILE A 57 10.65 3.46 15.67
C ILE A 57 10.41 4.71 14.84
N PHE A 58 10.15 4.54 13.56
CA PHE A 58 9.87 5.62 12.62
C PHE A 58 8.40 5.62 12.22
N ARG A 59 7.84 6.80 12.01
CA ARG A 59 6.51 6.99 11.40
C ARG A 59 6.63 7.80 10.12
N PHE A 60 6.02 7.30 9.06
CA PHE A 60 5.95 7.99 7.77
C PHE A 60 4.80 9.01 7.77
N LEU A 61 5.12 10.28 7.55
CA LEU A 61 4.21 11.43 7.66
C LEU A 61 3.82 12.01 6.30
N GLN A 62 4.70 11.94 5.30
CA GLN A 62 4.44 12.44 3.94
C GLN A 62 4.89 11.42 2.89
N PRO A 63 4.23 11.40 1.71
CA PRO A 63 4.66 10.56 0.61
C PRO A 63 5.98 11.06 0.01
N GLY A 64 6.71 10.15 -0.63
CA GLY A 64 7.98 10.42 -1.28
C GLY A 64 9.08 9.45 -0.86
N GLN A 65 10.28 9.68 -1.39
CA GLN A 65 11.45 8.91 -1.03
C GLN A 65 11.94 9.32 0.37
N VAL A 66 12.16 8.32 1.20
CA VAL A 66 12.71 8.45 2.55
C VAL A 66 14.03 7.73 2.61
N GLU A 67 15.02 8.36 3.25
CA GLU A 67 16.32 7.74 3.46
C GLU A 67 16.72 7.82 4.93
N ILE A 68 17.16 6.68 5.45
CA ILE A 68 17.56 6.50 6.84
C ILE A 68 18.97 5.93 6.83
N GLN A 69 19.87 6.52 7.62
CA GLN A 69 21.23 5.99 7.78
C GLN A 69 21.64 6.02 9.25
N PHE A 70 22.29 4.94 9.66
CA PHE A 70 22.87 4.82 10.99
C PHE A 70 24.40 4.87 10.90
N ALA A 71 25.02 5.29 12.00
CA ALA A 71 26.45 5.12 12.21
C ALA A 71 26.67 4.38 13.53
N TYR A 72 27.53 3.37 13.49
CA TYR A 72 28.03 2.67 14.65
C TYR A 72 29.33 3.32 15.10
N TYR A 73 29.36 3.87 16.31
CA TYR A 73 30.51 4.63 16.79
C TYR A 73 30.66 4.54 18.30
N ARG A 74 31.87 4.85 18.77
CA ARG A 74 32.20 5.00 20.19
C ARG A 74 32.64 6.43 20.51
N ASP A 75 33.43 7.02 19.62
CA ASP A 75 33.94 8.38 19.69
C ASP A 75 34.00 8.98 18.27
N SER A 76 34.58 10.18 18.14
CA SER A 76 34.70 10.87 16.85
C SER A 76 35.80 10.30 15.94
N GLU A 77 36.64 9.40 16.43
CA GLU A 77 37.75 8.81 15.66
C GLU A 77 37.33 7.47 15.02
N GLU A 78 36.48 6.70 15.71
CA GLU A 78 35.96 5.41 15.24
C GLU A 78 34.46 5.46 14.92
N VAL A 79 34.14 5.85 13.68
CA VAL A 79 32.77 5.91 13.16
C VAL A 79 32.63 5.01 11.93
N LEU A 80 31.71 4.04 12.00
CA LEU A 80 31.34 3.16 10.90
C LEU A 80 29.93 3.51 10.41
N TYR A 81 29.82 4.04 9.20
CA TYR A 81 28.54 4.35 8.57
C TYR A 81 27.93 3.08 7.97
N GLU A 82 26.66 2.85 8.25
CA GLU A 82 25.88 1.82 7.55
C GLU A 82 25.45 2.29 6.15
N ASP A 83 24.99 1.32 5.36
CA ASP A 83 24.28 1.59 4.11
C ASP A 83 23.06 2.49 4.34
N VAL A 84 22.77 3.33 3.35
CA VAL A 84 21.58 4.18 3.35
C VAL A 84 20.36 3.33 3.01
N PHE A 85 19.45 3.19 3.97
CA PHE A 85 18.17 2.52 3.76
C PHE A 85 17.22 3.46 3.04
N SER A 86 16.86 3.12 1.81
CA SER A 86 15.89 3.88 1.01
C SER A 86 14.52 3.19 1.03
N TYR A 87 13.50 3.96 1.36
CA TYR A 87 12.10 3.56 1.42
C TYR A 87 11.26 4.47 0.54
N GLU A 88 10.24 3.91 -0.11
CA GLU A 88 9.25 4.65 -0.87
C GLU A 88 7.97 4.75 -0.05
N VAL A 89 7.55 5.97 0.27
CA VAL A 89 6.28 6.21 0.97
C VAL A 89 5.23 6.65 -0.03
N ILE A 90 4.18 5.85 -0.17
CA ILE A 90 3.00 6.18 -0.95
C ILE A 90 1.91 6.73 -0.04
N THR A 91 1.03 7.59 -0.54
CA THR A 91 -0.18 7.94 0.20
C THR A 91 -1.03 6.68 0.37
N SER A 92 -1.56 6.40 1.57
CA SER A 92 -2.67 5.45 1.68
C SER A 92 -3.75 5.97 0.74
N GLU A 93 -4.13 5.17 -0.25
CA GLU A 93 -4.97 5.59 -1.36
C GLU A 93 -6.21 6.40 -0.91
N LYS A 94 -6.13 7.72 -0.96
CA LYS A 94 -6.93 8.38 -1.97
C LYS A 94 -6.09 8.27 -3.22
N ALA A 95 -6.33 7.23 -4.02
CA ALA A 95 -6.00 7.29 -5.43
C ALA A 95 -6.47 8.67 -5.87
N ASN A 96 -5.58 9.62 -6.16
CA ASN A 96 -5.97 10.87 -6.78
C ASN A 96 -6.64 10.40 -8.07
N PRO A 97 -7.98 10.38 -8.12
CA PRO A 97 -8.58 9.87 -9.32
C PRO A 97 -8.18 10.87 -10.39
N ILE A 98 -7.52 10.38 -11.43
CA ILE A 98 -7.21 11.22 -12.58
C ILE A 98 -8.57 11.80 -12.99
N ILE A 99 -8.76 13.10 -12.83
CA ILE A 99 -10.06 13.72 -13.11
C ILE A 99 -10.31 13.51 -14.61
N GLY A 100 -11.34 12.73 -14.94
CA GLY A 100 -11.61 12.32 -16.32
C GLY A 100 -10.75 11.17 -16.86
N GLY A 101 -9.79 10.62 -16.10
CA GLY A 101 -9.00 9.44 -16.50
C GLY A 101 -9.40 8.16 -15.76
N TRP A 102 -9.17 7.00 -16.38
CA TRP A 102 -9.33 5.70 -15.73
C TRP A 102 -8.14 5.41 -14.83
N GLY A 103 -8.42 4.99 -13.59
CA GLY A 103 -7.41 4.40 -12.71
C GLY A 103 -7.00 2.99 -13.14
N GLU A 104 -6.03 2.43 -12.42
CA GLU A 104 -5.59 1.05 -12.63
C GLU A 104 -6.67 0.03 -12.22
N PHE A 105 -6.64 -1.13 -12.86
CA PHE A 105 -7.48 -2.26 -12.49
C PHE A 105 -6.96 -2.91 -11.22
N LYS A 106 -7.82 -3.04 -10.20
CA LYS A 106 -7.51 -3.62 -8.89
C LYS A 106 -8.56 -4.66 -8.49
N PRO A 107 -8.26 -5.55 -7.52
CA PRO A 107 -9.26 -6.44 -6.93
C PRO A 107 -10.43 -5.66 -6.33
N LEU A 108 -11.62 -6.26 -6.38
CA LEU A 108 -12.84 -5.61 -5.87
C LEU A 108 -12.90 -5.58 -4.34
N THR A 109 -13.26 -4.41 -3.82
CA THR A 109 -13.75 -4.23 -2.45
C THR A 109 -15.21 -4.69 -2.32
N ASP A 110 -15.66 -4.92 -1.09
CA ASP A 110 -17.04 -5.38 -0.85
C ASP A 110 -18.10 -4.35 -1.28
N GLN A 111 -17.79 -3.06 -1.21
CA GLN A 111 -18.65 -2.00 -1.72
C GLN A 111 -18.82 -2.08 -3.25
N GLU A 112 -17.74 -2.34 -3.99
CA GLU A 112 -17.80 -2.47 -5.46
C GLU A 112 -18.56 -3.70 -5.90
N LYS A 113 -18.42 -4.82 -5.16
CA LYS A 113 -19.22 -6.02 -5.40
C LYS A 113 -20.71 -5.72 -5.23
N GLU A 114 -21.07 -4.94 -4.21
CA GLU A 114 -22.46 -4.55 -3.99
C GLU A 114 -22.98 -3.69 -5.14
N ILE A 115 -22.24 -2.65 -5.54
CA ILE A 115 -22.59 -1.79 -6.68
C ILE A 115 -22.82 -2.64 -7.94
N PHE A 116 -21.89 -3.56 -8.23
CA PHE A 116 -22.01 -4.45 -9.37
C PHE A 116 -23.26 -5.32 -9.29
N ARG A 117 -23.52 -5.93 -8.12
CA ARG A 117 -24.68 -6.80 -7.89
C ARG A 117 -26.00 -6.05 -8.03
N THR A 118 -26.07 -4.79 -7.57
CA THR A 118 -27.28 -3.96 -7.72
C THR A 118 -27.60 -3.69 -9.18
N CYS A 119 -26.60 -3.49 -10.04
CA CYS A 119 -26.82 -3.15 -11.46
C CYS A 119 -26.97 -4.38 -12.37
N MET A 120 -26.35 -5.51 -12.04
CA MET A 120 -26.30 -6.69 -12.90
C MET A 120 -27.52 -7.59 -12.72
N THR A 121 -28.66 -7.14 -13.22
CA THR A 121 -29.95 -7.87 -13.18
C THR A 121 -30.27 -8.60 -14.49
N LEU A 122 -29.31 -8.68 -15.42
CA LEU A 122 -29.50 -9.28 -16.74
C LEU A 122 -29.62 -10.81 -16.64
N LYS A 123 -30.41 -11.41 -17.54
CA LYS A 123 -30.62 -12.87 -17.61
C LYS A 123 -30.01 -13.44 -18.88
N GLY A 124 -29.45 -14.65 -18.79
CA GLY A 124 -28.94 -15.43 -19.94
C GLY A 124 -27.41 -15.51 -20.02
N VAL A 125 -26.70 -14.61 -19.33
CA VAL A 125 -25.24 -14.62 -19.20
C VAL A 125 -24.90 -14.26 -17.76
N ASP A 126 -24.10 -15.08 -17.11
CA ASP A 126 -23.55 -14.76 -15.79
C ASP A 126 -22.26 -13.97 -15.95
N TYR A 127 -22.14 -12.89 -15.18
CA TYR A 127 -20.97 -12.02 -15.18
C TYR A 127 -20.31 -12.06 -13.80
N THR A 128 -19.12 -12.64 -13.74
CA THR A 128 -18.31 -12.68 -12.50
C THR A 128 -17.24 -11.59 -12.55
N PRO A 129 -17.31 -10.54 -11.71
CA PRO A 129 -16.34 -9.46 -11.75
C PRO A 129 -15.01 -9.90 -11.12
N LEU A 130 -13.91 -9.69 -11.85
CA LEU A 130 -12.55 -10.07 -11.44
C LEU A 130 -11.74 -8.87 -10.97
N LEU A 131 -11.79 -7.78 -11.73
CA LEU A 131 -11.03 -6.55 -11.47
C LEU A 131 -11.91 -5.32 -11.74
N VAL A 132 -11.61 -4.21 -11.08
CA VAL A 132 -12.31 -2.93 -11.27
C VAL A 132 -11.34 -1.77 -11.39
N ALA A 133 -11.63 -0.87 -12.32
CA ALA A 133 -11.01 0.45 -12.44
C ALA A 133 -12.05 1.54 -12.16
N LYS A 134 -11.62 2.66 -11.59
CA LYS A 134 -12.48 3.81 -11.29
C LYS A 134 -12.05 5.04 -12.06
N GLN A 135 -13.02 5.86 -12.43
CA GLN A 135 -12.81 7.20 -12.95
C GLN A 135 -13.69 8.17 -12.15
N LEU A 136 -13.11 9.27 -11.66
CA LEU A 136 -13.87 10.32 -10.98
C LEU A 136 -14.52 11.23 -12.03
N ALA A 137 -15.83 11.42 -11.88
CA ALA A 137 -16.66 12.34 -12.66
C ALA A 137 -17.60 13.11 -11.68
N SER A 138 -18.87 13.33 -12.03
CA SER A 138 -19.91 13.82 -11.10
C SER A 138 -20.43 12.72 -10.16
N GLY A 139 -19.50 11.91 -9.63
CA GLY A 139 -19.72 10.59 -9.07
C GLY A 139 -18.53 9.70 -9.43
N TYR A 140 -18.75 8.40 -9.56
CA TYR A 140 -17.72 7.46 -10.01
C TYR A 140 -18.23 6.63 -11.18
N ASN A 141 -17.42 6.55 -12.24
CA ASN A 141 -17.57 5.50 -13.23
C ASN A 141 -16.71 4.31 -12.80
N TYR A 142 -17.32 3.14 -12.76
CA TYR A 142 -16.65 1.87 -12.49
C TYR A 142 -16.60 1.08 -13.79
N ARG A 143 -15.43 0.53 -14.09
CA ARG A 143 -15.24 -0.40 -15.21
C ARG A 143 -14.74 -1.72 -14.66
N PHE A 144 -15.56 -2.74 -14.78
CA PHE A 144 -15.29 -4.09 -14.33
C PHE A 144 -14.79 -4.95 -15.49
N ILE A 145 -13.75 -5.74 -15.26
CA ILE A 145 -13.42 -6.88 -16.12
C ILE A 145 -14.13 -8.08 -15.54
N CYS A 146 -15.04 -8.65 -16.31
CA CYS A 146 -15.86 -9.78 -15.92
C CYS A 146 -15.50 -11.00 -16.75
N MET A 147 -15.45 -12.17 -16.11
CA MET A 147 -15.61 -13.43 -16.80
C MET A 147 -17.10 -13.62 -17.10
N THR A 148 -17.42 -14.00 -18.33
CA THR A 148 -18.80 -14.29 -18.75
C THR A 148 -19.00 -15.79 -18.88
N GLU A 149 -20.18 -16.27 -18.50
CA GLU A 149 -20.61 -17.66 -18.70
C GLU A 149 -22.01 -17.66 -19.35
N LEU A 150 -22.10 -18.21 -20.57
CA LEU A 150 -23.40 -18.38 -21.23
C LEU A 150 -24.20 -19.49 -20.56
N LEU A 151 -25.43 -19.18 -20.15
CA LEU A 151 -26.35 -20.13 -19.52
C LEU A 151 -27.06 -21.01 -20.58
N ILE A 152 -26.27 -21.78 -21.32
CA ILE A 152 -26.72 -22.75 -22.32
C ILE A 152 -26.24 -24.17 -21.95
N ARG A 153 -26.75 -25.21 -22.64
CA ARG A 153 -26.44 -26.62 -22.35
C ARG A 153 -24.93 -26.92 -22.33
N GLU A 154 -24.16 -26.23 -23.15
CA GLU A 154 -22.70 -26.27 -23.17
C GLU A 154 -22.16 -24.86 -22.93
N PRO A 155 -21.83 -24.50 -21.67
CA PRO A 155 -21.44 -23.14 -21.31
C PRO A 155 -20.23 -22.68 -22.13
N LYS A 156 -20.33 -21.45 -22.65
CA LYS A 156 -19.19 -20.77 -23.27
C LYS A 156 -18.72 -19.68 -22.34
N TYR A 157 -17.40 -19.61 -22.19
CA TYR A 157 -16.74 -18.62 -21.37
C TYR A 157 -16.17 -17.51 -22.23
N GLY A 158 -16.17 -16.30 -21.70
CA GLY A 158 -15.57 -15.14 -22.35
C GLY A 158 -15.17 -14.08 -21.34
N PHE A 159 -14.79 -12.92 -21.85
CA PHE A 159 -14.55 -11.73 -21.04
C PHE A 159 -15.42 -10.58 -21.54
N ALA A 160 -15.92 -9.79 -20.60
CA ALA A 160 -16.64 -8.56 -20.91
C ALA A 160 -16.16 -7.43 -20.00
N LYS A 161 -16.20 -6.22 -20.54
CA LYS A 161 -16.04 -4.98 -19.79
C LYS A 161 -17.42 -4.44 -19.48
N VAL A 162 -17.74 -4.33 -18.20
CA VAL A 162 -19.00 -3.77 -17.71
C VAL A 162 -18.71 -2.39 -17.15
N THR A 163 -19.39 -1.36 -17.64
CA THR A 163 -19.28 0.01 -17.13
C THR A 163 -20.54 0.39 -16.36
N ILE A 164 -20.38 0.86 -15.12
CA ILE A 164 -21.45 1.29 -14.23
C ILE A 164 -21.14 2.72 -13.76
N TYR A 165 -22.11 3.62 -13.84
CA TYR A 165 -22.02 4.95 -13.27
C TYR A 165 -22.74 5.00 -11.92
N ALA A 166 -22.01 5.39 -10.87
CA ALA A 166 -22.56 5.66 -9.55
C ALA A 166 -22.57 7.18 -9.28
N PRO A 167 -23.74 7.83 -9.27
CA PRO A 167 -23.84 9.25 -8.98
C PRO A 167 -23.56 9.54 -7.49
N LEU A 168 -23.22 10.80 -7.17
CA LEU A 168 -23.07 11.24 -5.77
C LEU A 168 -24.34 11.09 -4.92
N ARG A 169 -25.51 11.08 -5.58
CA ARG A 169 -26.83 10.86 -4.99
C ARG A 169 -27.68 10.06 -5.97
N GLY A 170 -28.33 9.00 -5.50
CA GLY A 170 -29.14 8.10 -6.33
C GLY A 170 -28.55 6.69 -6.42
N GLU A 171 -29.17 5.84 -7.23
CA GLU A 171 -28.76 4.46 -7.44
C GLU A 171 -27.73 4.35 -8.58
N PRO A 172 -26.82 3.37 -8.53
CA PRO A 172 -25.87 3.12 -9.62
C PRO A 172 -26.59 2.57 -10.86
N ILE A 173 -26.11 2.96 -12.04
CA ILE A 173 -26.73 2.70 -13.33
C ILE A 173 -25.76 1.93 -14.22
N LEU A 174 -26.21 0.82 -14.81
CA LEU A 174 -25.47 0.10 -15.84
C LEU A 174 -25.41 0.96 -17.12
N GLU A 175 -24.21 1.35 -17.55
CA GLU A 175 -24.03 2.17 -18.75
C GLU A 175 -23.77 1.34 -20.00
N SER A 176 -22.87 0.35 -19.91
CA SER A 176 -22.49 -0.44 -21.08
C SER A 176 -21.89 -1.79 -20.70
N ILE A 177 -22.02 -2.74 -21.62
CA ILE A 177 -21.32 -4.03 -21.60
C ILE A 177 -20.67 -4.22 -22.96
N ILE A 178 -19.37 -4.48 -22.97
CA ILE A 178 -18.58 -4.69 -24.19
C ILE A 178 -17.85 -6.03 -24.06
N GLU A 179 -18.20 -7.00 -24.92
CA GLU A 179 -17.48 -8.26 -25.02
C GLU A 179 -16.07 -8.02 -25.58
N CYS A 180 -15.08 -8.78 -25.08
CA CYS A 180 -13.66 -8.64 -25.41
C CYS A 180 -13.14 -9.83 -26.22
#